data_AF-A0A1C5RSA1-F1
#
_entry.id   AF-A0A1C5RSA1-F1
#
_cell.length_a   1.000
_cell.length_b   1.000
_cell.length_c   1.000
_cell.angle_alpha   90.00
_cell.angle_beta   90.00
_cell.angle_gamma   90.00
#
_symmetry.space_group_name_H-M   'P 1'
#
loop_
_entity.id
_entity.type
_entity.pdbx_description
1 polymer ?
#
loop_
_entity_poly.entity_id
_entity_poly.type
_entity_poly.pdbx_seq_one_letter_code
_entity_poly.pdbx_strand_id
1 'polypeptide(L)'
;MAFISETLQMRRLTESGVNIKTTYIVDGTLRYRSTDGTCQDDVHSGIRCRKEYFRQGKLLHTEKIFDSRMEYTYVSGMDEEAQHTCENCGFTGKVKEFVNGCPCCDAASNIDYADKELGSKHHYDLVLQSPVYRIVTGVVDYIISFLLCSLWIINTSRTFNGYDVGKIFIYSTILAMILYYFFYLCDAYAVLGPVRRYKEKQNRRQQEFWTGTGIDKKRFYNNLNYEAGRRYYSRPDVIDYDIMDYTGLQEHVENGILCVDVELQVRLVYLRGGRITSAYQKDTFSLRHNDRVMTLDSGIHVIKCPKCDANIDVTKGVCEYCGTEIDSLQEWKRIKK
;
A
#
# COMPACT_ATOMS: atom_id res chain seq x y z
N MET A 1 -10.96 16.20 -1.57
CA MET A 1 -9.65 16.91 -1.51
C MET A 1 -8.86 16.41 -2.71
N ALA A 2 -8.84 17.19 -3.79
CA ALA A 2 -8.44 16.73 -5.10
C ALA A 2 -6.98 16.24 -5.18
N PHE A 3 -6.80 14.95 -5.42
CA PHE A 3 -5.54 14.43 -5.92
C PHE A 3 -5.81 13.50 -7.09
N ILE A 4 -5.94 14.13 -8.26
CA ILE A 4 -5.77 13.63 -9.65
C ILE A 4 -6.06 12.14 -9.79
N SER A 5 -7.15 11.85 -10.52
CA SER A 5 -7.57 10.50 -10.88
C SER A 5 -6.39 9.64 -11.35
N GLU A 6 -6.50 8.33 -11.08
CA GLU A 6 -5.49 7.28 -11.34
C GLU A 6 -5.27 7.02 -12.85
N THR A 7 -5.26 8.09 -13.66
CA THR A 7 -5.08 8.13 -15.11
C THR A 7 -3.85 7.33 -15.55
N LEU A 8 -2.74 7.42 -14.82
CA LEU A 8 -1.53 6.68 -15.14
C LEU A 8 -1.73 5.17 -15.05
N GLN A 9 -2.40 4.69 -14.01
CA GLN A 9 -2.70 3.27 -13.87
C GLN A 9 -3.74 2.84 -14.90
N MET A 10 -4.81 3.61 -15.07
CA MET A 10 -5.87 3.26 -16.01
C MET A 10 -5.33 3.16 -17.44
N ARG A 11 -4.57 4.16 -17.88
CA ARG A 11 -3.88 4.14 -19.18
C ARG A 11 -3.01 2.89 -19.33
N ARG A 12 -2.24 2.57 -18.28
CA ARG A 12 -1.37 1.39 -18.24
C ARG A 12 -2.12 0.07 -18.40
N LEU A 13 -3.26 -0.05 -17.73
CA LEU A 13 -4.12 -1.22 -17.77
C LEU A 13 -4.81 -1.35 -19.13
N THR A 14 -5.28 -0.23 -19.70
CA THR A 14 -5.83 -0.17 -21.05
C THR A 14 -4.81 -0.60 -22.11
N GLU A 15 -3.60 -0.04 -22.09
CA GLU A 15 -2.51 -0.38 -23.04
C GLU A 15 -2.10 -1.86 -22.95
N SER A 16 -2.16 -2.46 -21.75
CA SER A 16 -1.83 -3.87 -21.54
C SER A 16 -3.02 -4.84 -21.75
N GLY A 17 -4.24 -4.31 -21.85
CA GLY A 17 -5.50 -5.07 -21.89
C GLY A 17 -5.77 -5.84 -20.60
N VAL A 18 -5.22 -5.38 -19.47
CA VAL A 18 -5.38 -6.01 -18.15
C VAL A 18 -6.52 -5.33 -17.40
N ASN A 19 -7.37 -6.11 -16.77
CA ASN A 19 -8.40 -5.64 -15.84
C ASN A 19 -8.13 -6.19 -14.45
N ILE A 20 -8.26 -5.37 -13.41
CA ILE A 20 -8.08 -5.76 -12.03
C ILE A 20 -9.43 -5.70 -11.33
N LYS A 21 -9.82 -6.80 -10.70
CA LYS A 21 -10.93 -6.86 -9.75
C LYS A 21 -10.36 -6.87 -8.34
N THR A 22 -10.72 -5.87 -7.55
CA THR A 22 -10.34 -5.78 -6.13
C THR A 22 -11.55 -6.14 -5.28
N THR A 23 -11.34 -6.97 -4.27
CA THR A 23 -12.36 -7.34 -3.28
C THR A 23 -12.00 -6.76 -1.92
N TYR A 24 -12.98 -6.14 -1.30
CA TYR A 24 -12.93 -5.54 0.03
C TYR A 24 -13.90 -6.25 0.96
N ILE A 25 -13.56 -6.29 2.25
CA ILE A 25 -14.46 -6.69 3.33
C ILE A 25 -14.90 -5.42 4.03
N VAL A 26 -16.21 -5.16 4.07
CA VAL A 26 -16.85 -4.01 4.73
C VAL A 26 -17.98 -4.57 5.59
N ASP A 27 -17.90 -4.40 6.90
CA ASP A 27 -18.90 -4.87 7.88
C ASP A 27 -19.30 -6.35 7.70
N GLY A 28 -18.32 -7.21 7.39
CA GLY A 28 -18.54 -8.64 7.16
C GLY A 28 -19.12 -9.01 5.79
N THR A 29 -19.41 -8.01 4.94
CA THR A 29 -19.87 -8.20 3.56
C THR A 29 -18.75 -7.96 2.55
N LEU A 30 -18.85 -8.58 1.37
CA LEU A 30 -17.90 -8.37 0.29
C LEU A 30 -18.34 -7.22 -0.62
N ARG A 31 -17.41 -6.31 -0.89
CA ARG A 31 -17.55 -5.22 -1.86
C ARG A 31 -16.53 -5.38 -2.97
N TYR A 32 -16.90 -5.01 -4.19
CA TYR A 32 -16.08 -5.21 -5.37
C TYR A 32 -15.88 -3.90 -6.12
N ARG A 33 -14.64 -3.69 -6.58
CA ARG A 33 -14.30 -2.61 -7.50
C ARG A 33 -13.45 -3.15 -8.64
N SER A 34 -13.80 -2.83 -9.88
CA SER A 34 -13.07 -3.26 -11.06
C SER A 34 -12.51 -2.06 -11.83
N THR A 35 -11.35 -2.23 -12.45
CA THR A 35 -10.72 -1.14 -13.20
C THR A 35 -11.39 -0.84 -14.53
N ASP A 36 -12.19 -1.79 -15.05
CA ASP A 36 -13.01 -1.60 -16.25
C ASP A 36 -14.36 -0.92 -15.98
N GLY A 37 -14.67 -0.58 -14.72
CA GLY A 37 -15.92 0.09 -14.37
C GLY A 37 -17.15 -0.81 -14.32
N THR A 38 -17.03 -2.13 -14.56
CA THR A 38 -18.17 -3.05 -14.51
C THR A 38 -18.78 -3.18 -13.11
N CYS A 39 -18.00 -2.94 -12.06
CA CYS A 39 -18.47 -2.90 -10.68
C CYS A 39 -17.68 -1.84 -9.90
N GLN A 40 -18.39 -0.91 -9.25
CA GLN A 40 -17.82 0.18 -8.44
C GLN A 40 -18.58 0.32 -7.13
N ASP A 41 -18.57 -0.73 -6.30
CA ASP A 41 -19.21 -0.64 -4.97
C ASP A 41 -18.53 0.44 -4.13
N ASP A 42 -19.33 1.20 -3.38
CA ASP A 42 -18.81 2.07 -2.33
C ASP A 42 -18.11 1.22 -1.25
N VAL A 43 -16.96 1.71 -0.81
CA VAL A 43 -16.13 1.07 0.20
C VAL A 43 -15.89 2.10 1.30
N HIS A 44 -16.37 1.84 2.50
CA HIS A 44 -16.10 2.65 3.68
C HIS A 44 -15.27 1.84 4.66
N SER A 45 -14.08 2.31 5.03
CA SER A 45 -13.18 1.60 5.96
C SER A 45 -12.96 0.11 5.59
N GLY A 46 -12.88 -0.19 4.30
CA GLY A 46 -12.84 -1.55 3.80
C GLY A 46 -11.46 -2.17 3.87
N ILE A 47 -11.40 -3.43 4.28
CA ILE A 47 -10.16 -4.22 4.28
C ILE A 47 -10.00 -4.89 2.92
N ARG A 48 -8.92 -4.57 2.20
CA ARG A 48 -8.60 -5.26 0.94
C ARG A 48 -8.20 -6.70 1.24
N CYS A 49 -8.88 -7.67 0.64
CA CYS A 49 -8.61 -9.09 0.88
C CYS A 49 -8.10 -9.84 -0.36
N ARG A 50 -8.41 -9.33 -1.55
CA ARG A 50 -8.02 -9.97 -2.81
C ARG A 50 -7.89 -8.97 -3.96
N LYS A 51 -6.91 -9.20 -4.83
CA LYS A 51 -6.86 -8.65 -6.19
C LYS A 51 -6.73 -9.77 -7.20
N GLU A 52 -7.56 -9.73 -8.24
CA GLU A 52 -7.61 -10.70 -9.33
C GLU A 52 -7.31 -9.98 -10.65
N TYR A 53 -6.36 -10.49 -11.42
CA TYR A 53 -5.86 -9.85 -12.65
C TYR A 53 -6.32 -10.66 -13.85
N PHE A 54 -7.11 -10.03 -14.71
CA PHE A 54 -7.70 -10.63 -15.90
C PHE A 54 -7.10 -10.03 -17.17
N ARG A 55 -7.00 -10.83 -18.23
CA ARG A 55 -6.67 -10.36 -19.57
C ARG A 55 -7.55 -11.11 -20.57
N GLN A 56 -8.30 -10.39 -21.39
CA GLN A 56 -9.29 -10.99 -22.32
C GLN A 56 -10.25 -11.97 -21.62
N GLY A 57 -10.72 -11.59 -20.41
CA GLY A 57 -11.63 -12.43 -19.60
C GLY A 57 -10.97 -13.61 -18.88
N LYS A 58 -9.70 -13.94 -19.16
CA LYS A 58 -8.97 -15.02 -18.48
C LYS A 58 -8.26 -14.51 -17.23
N LEU A 59 -8.48 -15.15 -16.08
CA LEU A 59 -7.71 -14.91 -14.86
C LEU A 59 -6.25 -15.35 -15.06
N LEU A 60 -5.31 -14.42 -14.88
CA LEU A 60 -3.88 -14.66 -15.02
C LEU A 60 -3.15 -14.77 -13.68
N HIS A 61 -3.59 -14.01 -12.68
CA HIS A 61 -2.91 -13.92 -11.38
C HIS A 61 -3.87 -13.54 -10.26
N THR A 62 -3.51 -13.89 -9.04
CA THR A 62 -4.29 -13.52 -7.84
C THR A 62 -3.35 -13.18 -6.70
N GLU A 63 -3.63 -12.05 -6.08
CA GLU A 63 -2.99 -11.62 -4.84
C GLU A 63 -4.00 -11.71 -3.69
N LYS A 64 -3.58 -12.31 -2.57
CA LYS A 64 -4.42 -12.52 -1.37
C LYS A 64 -3.76 -12.03 -0.09
N ILE A 65 -2.49 -11.64 -0.17
CA ILE A 65 -1.70 -11.24 0.99
C ILE A 65 -1.85 -9.73 1.13
N PHE A 66 -2.69 -9.30 2.06
CA PHE A 66 -2.93 -7.89 2.40
C PHE A 66 -2.95 -7.74 3.92
N ASP A 67 -2.54 -6.56 4.42
CA ASP A 67 -2.62 -6.25 5.84
C ASP A 67 -4.06 -5.90 6.20
N SER A 68 -4.66 -6.65 7.13
CA SER A 68 -6.05 -6.46 7.54
C SER A 68 -6.27 -5.20 8.39
N ARG A 69 -5.20 -4.49 8.78
CA ARG A 69 -5.26 -3.24 9.57
C ARG A 69 -5.15 -1.99 8.71
N MET A 70 -4.99 -2.17 7.41
CA MET A 70 -4.96 -1.10 6.45
C MET A 70 -6.34 -1.00 5.82
N GLU A 71 -7.01 0.12 6.10
CA GLU A 71 -8.36 0.39 5.63
C GLU A 71 -8.33 1.30 4.42
N TYR A 72 -9.31 1.08 3.55
CA TYR A 72 -9.49 1.85 2.33
C TYR A 72 -10.90 2.41 2.29
N THR A 73 -11.00 3.70 1.96
CA THR A 73 -12.27 4.36 1.72
C THR A 73 -12.31 4.86 0.28
N TYR A 74 -13.37 4.49 -0.42
CA TYR A 74 -13.74 4.90 -1.78
C TYR A 74 -15.24 5.12 -1.78
N VAL A 75 -15.69 6.34 -1.49
CA VAL A 75 -17.11 6.70 -1.53
C VAL A 75 -17.32 7.70 -2.66
N SER A 76 -18.10 7.31 -3.66
CA SER A 76 -18.47 8.25 -4.72
C SER A 76 -19.39 9.32 -4.13
N GLY A 77 -19.06 10.59 -4.35
CA GLY A 77 -19.94 11.70 -3.99
C GLY A 77 -21.00 11.99 -5.05
N MET A 78 -20.93 11.31 -6.19
CA MET A 78 -21.71 11.61 -7.38
C MET A 78 -22.43 10.35 -7.83
N ASP A 79 -23.68 10.53 -8.26
CA ASP A 79 -24.38 9.50 -9.02
C ASP A 79 -23.64 9.31 -10.35
N GLU A 80 -22.93 8.18 -10.49
CA GLU A 80 -22.12 7.87 -11.68
C GLU A 80 -22.97 7.81 -12.97
N GLU A 81 -24.28 7.59 -12.83
CA GLU A 81 -25.25 7.56 -13.92
C GLU A 81 -25.88 8.93 -14.22
N ALA A 82 -25.64 9.94 -13.38
CA ALA A 82 -26.12 11.29 -13.61
C ALA A 82 -25.52 11.87 -14.90
N GLN A 83 -26.32 12.70 -15.58
CA GLN A 83 -25.87 13.44 -16.75
C GLN A 83 -25.01 14.63 -16.32
N HIS A 84 -23.86 14.78 -16.95
CA HIS A 84 -22.98 15.93 -16.82
C HIS A 84 -22.72 16.54 -18.19
N THR A 85 -22.72 17.87 -18.25
CA THR A 85 -22.43 18.63 -19.47
C THR A 85 -21.08 19.30 -19.33
N CYS A 86 -20.18 19.00 -20.28
CA CYS A 86 -18.86 19.60 -20.36
C CYS A 86 -18.95 21.12 -20.52
N GLU A 87 -18.34 21.86 -19.60
CA GLU A 87 -18.27 23.33 -19.66
C GLU A 87 -17.46 23.84 -20.87
N ASN A 88 -16.55 23.02 -21.42
CA ASN A 88 -15.69 23.42 -22.54
C ASN A 88 -16.36 23.26 -23.92
N CYS A 89 -17.02 22.13 -24.17
CA CYS A 89 -17.55 21.79 -25.51
C CYS A 89 -19.06 21.53 -25.54
N GLY A 90 -19.75 21.53 -24.40
CA GLY A 90 -21.18 21.24 -24.32
C GLY A 90 -21.55 19.76 -24.49
N PHE A 91 -20.57 18.85 -24.64
CA PHE A 91 -20.83 17.41 -24.67
C PHE A 91 -21.53 16.98 -23.39
N THR A 92 -22.63 16.25 -23.53
CA THR A 92 -23.41 15.74 -22.41
C THR A 92 -23.31 14.23 -22.37
N GLY A 93 -22.88 13.69 -21.24
CA GLY A 93 -22.67 12.25 -21.03
C GLY A 93 -22.77 11.89 -19.54
N LYS A 94 -22.55 10.62 -19.21
CA LYS A 94 -22.61 10.16 -17.82
C LYS A 94 -21.37 10.58 -17.05
N VAL A 95 -21.49 10.91 -15.76
CA VAL A 95 -20.36 11.29 -14.88
C VAL A 95 -19.16 10.33 -15.00
N LYS A 96 -19.40 9.01 -15.06
CA LYS A 96 -18.33 8.00 -15.20
C LYS A 96 -17.51 8.12 -16.49
N GLU A 97 -18.06 8.72 -17.54
CA GLU A 97 -17.36 8.94 -18.82
C GLU A 97 -16.36 10.10 -18.73
N PHE A 98 -16.52 10.98 -17.75
CA PHE A 98 -15.67 12.16 -17.55
C PHE A 98 -14.47 11.91 -16.61
N VAL A 99 -14.26 10.67 -16.12
CA VAL A 99 -13.19 10.31 -15.16
C VAL A 99 -11.79 10.63 -15.69
N ASN A 100 -11.61 10.58 -17.01
CA ASN A 100 -10.36 10.87 -17.70
C ASN A 100 -10.41 12.19 -18.50
N GLY A 101 -11.34 13.08 -18.19
CA GLY A 101 -11.63 14.27 -18.99
C GLY A 101 -12.84 14.08 -19.91
N CYS A 102 -13.20 15.15 -20.62
CA CYS A 102 -14.36 15.11 -21.53
C CYS A 102 -14.09 14.21 -22.75
N PRO A 103 -14.97 13.23 -23.05
CA PRO A 103 -14.80 12.33 -24.21
C PRO A 103 -14.75 13.02 -25.59
N CYS A 104 -15.24 14.26 -25.69
CA CYS A 104 -15.35 14.97 -26.96
C CYS A 104 -14.19 15.94 -27.21
N CYS A 105 -13.68 16.59 -26.17
CA CYS A 105 -12.68 17.67 -26.31
C CYS A 105 -11.46 17.49 -25.42
N ASP A 106 -11.36 16.37 -24.70
CA ASP A 106 -10.29 16.03 -23.77
C ASP A 106 -10.04 17.08 -22.68
N ALA A 107 -11.00 17.98 -22.44
CA ALA A 107 -10.91 18.95 -21.37
C ALA A 107 -10.76 18.20 -20.04
N ALA A 108 -9.65 18.49 -19.34
CA ALA A 108 -9.34 17.86 -18.07
C ALA A 108 -10.41 18.24 -17.04
N SER A 109 -11.07 17.23 -16.51
CA SER A 109 -11.99 17.35 -15.39
C SER A 109 -11.45 16.57 -14.21
N ASN A 110 -11.40 17.20 -13.04
CA ASN A 110 -11.08 16.47 -11.83
C ASN A 110 -12.37 15.84 -11.30
N ILE A 111 -12.50 14.51 -11.40
CA ILE A 111 -13.53 13.75 -10.69
C ILE A 111 -12.87 13.09 -9.49
N ASP A 112 -13.15 13.63 -8.32
CA ASP A 112 -12.66 13.06 -7.07
C ASP A 112 -13.79 12.37 -6.30
N TYR A 113 -13.41 11.41 -5.47
CA TYR A 113 -14.32 10.78 -4.53
C TYR A 113 -14.78 11.80 -3.50
N ALA A 114 -16.01 11.64 -2.96
CA ALA A 114 -16.42 12.44 -1.80
C ALA A 114 -15.54 12.12 -0.60
N ASP A 115 -15.21 10.84 -0.43
CA ASP A 115 -14.25 10.38 0.55
C ASP A 115 -13.28 9.37 -0.08
N LYS A 116 -11.99 9.67 0.06
CA LYS A 116 -10.88 8.79 -0.33
C LYS A 116 -9.85 8.66 0.79
N GLU A 117 -9.58 7.44 1.20
CA GLU A 117 -8.48 7.09 2.10
C GLU A 117 -7.71 5.90 1.53
N LEU A 118 -6.45 6.13 1.12
CA LEU A 118 -5.62 5.14 0.44
C LEU A 118 -4.69 4.42 1.41
N GLY A 119 -5.24 3.50 2.19
CA GLY A 119 -4.44 2.58 2.99
C GLY A 119 -3.71 3.31 4.11
N SER A 120 -4.45 4.02 4.95
CA SER A 120 -3.91 4.50 6.20
C SER A 120 -3.88 3.33 7.20
N LYS A 121 -2.82 3.27 7.99
CA LYS A 121 -2.63 2.23 9.00
C LYS A 121 -2.88 2.79 10.38
N HIS A 122 -3.64 2.09 11.21
CA HIS A 122 -3.87 2.50 12.60
C HIS A 122 -2.79 1.99 13.56
N HIS A 123 -2.21 0.82 13.28
CA HIS A 123 -1.25 0.17 14.16
C HIS A 123 -0.38 -0.85 13.43
N TYR A 124 0.88 -0.97 13.83
CA TYR A 124 1.83 -1.98 13.39
C TYR A 124 1.67 -3.25 14.20
N ASP A 125 1.32 -4.35 13.54
CA ASP A 125 1.33 -5.66 14.17
C ASP A 125 1.77 -6.73 13.17
N LEU A 126 2.59 -7.66 13.65
CA LEU A 126 3.37 -8.60 12.85
C LEU A 126 2.87 -10.00 13.14
N VAL A 127 1.67 -10.29 12.69
CA VAL A 127 1.25 -11.67 12.51
C VAL A 127 0.79 -11.74 11.08
N LEU A 128 1.61 -12.33 10.20
CA LEU A 128 1.19 -13.18 9.07
C LEU A 128 2.30 -13.47 8.04
N GLN A 129 3.41 -12.74 7.99
CA GLN A 129 4.33 -12.86 6.84
C GLN A 129 5.75 -13.35 7.13
N SER A 130 6.26 -13.23 8.35
CA SER A 130 7.65 -13.61 8.61
C SER A 130 7.75 -15.05 9.15
N PRO A 131 8.30 -16.01 8.37
CA PRO A 131 8.61 -17.34 8.88
C PRO A 131 9.76 -17.30 9.91
N VAL A 132 10.42 -16.14 10.09
CA VAL A 132 11.52 -15.96 11.05
C VAL A 132 11.09 -16.38 12.44
N TYR A 133 9.86 -16.09 12.85
CA TYR A 133 9.34 -16.55 14.14
C TYR A 133 9.40 -18.08 14.25
N ARG A 134 8.86 -18.80 13.25
CA ARG A 134 8.86 -20.28 13.24
C ARG A 134 10.27 -20.86 13.19
N ILE A 135 11.17 -20.23 12.44
CA ILE A 135 12.57 -20.65 12.32
C ILE A 135 13.31 -20.43 13.64
N VAL A 136 13.18 -19.25 14.25
CA VAL A 136 13.84 -18.91 15.53
C VAL A 136 13.35 -19.83 16.65
N THR A 137 12.03 -20.06 16.76
CA THR A 137 11.47 -21.00 17.75
C THR A 137 12.03 -22.40 17.54
N GLY A 138 12.00 -22.94 16.31
CA GLY A 138 12.54 -24.28 16.04
C GLY A 138 14.05 -24.42 16.34
N VAL A 139 14.83 -23.35 16.14
CA VAL A 139 16.27 -23.33 16.49
C VAL A 139 16.46 -23.34 18.01
N VAL A 140 15.70 -22.53 18.75
CA VAL A 140 15.80 -22.45 20.22
C VAL A 140 15.40 -23.79 20.85
N ASP A 141 14.31 -24.41 20.40
CA ASP A 141 13.85 -25.71 20.88
C ASP A 141 14.89 -26.81 20.66
N TYR A 142 15.54 -26.80 19.50
CA TYR A 142 16.60 -27.74 19.20
C TYR A 142 17.81 -27.57 20.12
N ILE A 143 18.25 -26.32 20.37
CA ILE A 143 19.38 -26.03 21.26
C ILE A 143 19.07 -26.49 22.70
N ILE A 144 17.88 -26.18 23.21
CA ILE A 144 17.47 -26.59 24.56
C ILE A 144 17.37 -28.11 24.66
N SER A 145 16.76 -28.77 23.66
CA SER A 145 16.67 -30.23 23.58
C SER A 145 18.05 -30.89 23.50
N PHE A 146 18.97 -30.27 22.77
CA PHE A 146 20.36 -30.72 22.66
C PHE A 146 21.08 -30.66 24.01
N LEU A 147 20.95 -29.56 24.73
CA LEU A 147 21.55 -29.39 26.06
C LEU A 147 20.98 -30.39 27.07
N LEU A 148 19.65 -30.56 27.12
CA LEU A 148 18.98 -31.49 28.03
C LEU A 148 19.37 -32.94 27.76
N CYS A 149 19.34 -33.37 26.50
CA CYS A 149 19.74 -34.73 26.14
C CYS A 149 21.24 -34.96 26.35
N SER A 150 22.09 -33.96 26.09
CA SER A 150 23.53 -34.04 26.35
C SER A 150 23.82 -34.23 27.84
N LEU A 151 23.22 -33.39 28.70
CA LEU A 151 23.38 -33.48 30.15
C LEU A 151 22.88 -34.83 30.68
N TRP A 152 21.72 -35.29 30.20
CA TRP A 152 21.16 -36.58 30.61
C TRP A 152 22.05 -37.76 30.21
N ILE A 153 22.53 -37.81 28.97
CA ILE A 153 23.37 -38.90 28.47
C ILE A 153 24.75 -38.88 29.15
N ILE A 154 25.38 -37.71 29.30
CA ILE A 154 26.68 -37.59 29.98
C ILE A 154 26.60 -38.08 31.42
N ASN A 155 25.52 -37.75 32.13
CA ASN A 155 25.38 -38.14 33.54
C ASN A 155 24.92 -39.59 33.75
N THR A 156 24.28 -40.21 32.76
CA THR A 156 23.72 -41.58 32.88
C THR A 156 24.59 -42.64 32.21
N SER A 157 25.47 -42.24 31.28
CA SER A 157 26.34 -43.18 30.56
C SER A 157 27.49 -43.67 31.44
N ARG A 158 27.74 -44.99 31.44
CA ARG A 158 28.89 -45.59 32.13
C ARG A 158 30.21 -45.35 31.39
N THR A 159 30.17 -45.24 30.07
CA THR A 159 31.30 -44.94 29.17
C THR A 159 30.79 -44.09 28.02
N PHE A 160 31.34 -42.89 27.80
CA PHE A 160 30.89 -42.01 26.71
C PHE A 160 31.57 -42.39 25.40
N ASN A 161 30.80 -42.86 24.41
CA ASN A 161 31.32 -43.28 23.10
C ASN A 161 30.57 -42.64 21.92
N GLY A 162 31.00 -42.96 20.69
CA GLY A 162 30.38 -42.43 19.47
C GLY A 162 28.89 -42.81 19.31
N TYR A 163 28.44 -43.93 19.88
CA TYR A 163 27.01 -44.29 19.89
C TYR A 163 26.20 -43.36 20.79
N ASP A 164 26.77 -42.90 21.90
CA ASP A 164 26.11 -41.95 22.80
C ASP A 164 26.00 -40.56 22.18
N VAL A 165 26.99 -40.14 21.39
CA VAL A 165 26.89 -38.93 20.54
C VAL A 165 25.71 -39.05 19.57
N GLY A 166 25.56 -40.20 18.90
CA GLY A 166 24.42 -40.47 18.02
C GLY A 166 23.06 -40.42 18.73
N LYS A 167 22.97 -40.96 19.96
CA LYS A 167 21.75 -40.90 20.78
C LYS A 167 21.38 -39.47 21.15
N ILE A 168 22.35 -38.60 21.46
CA ILE A 168 22.09 -37.18 21.72
C ILE A 168 21.37 -36.58 20.52
N PHE A 169 21.91 -36.70 19.30
CA PHE A 169 21.28 -36.11 18.12
C PHE A 169 19.86 -36.65 17.85
N ILE A 170 19.65 -37.96 17.99
CA ILE A 170 18.33 -38.57 17.75
C ILE A 170 17.32 -38.13 18.81
N TYR A 171 17.67 -38.22 20.09
CA TYR A 171 16.76 -37.86 21.18
C TYR A 171 16.49 -36.36 21.22
N SER A 172 17.47 -35.52 20.91
CA SER A 172 17.27 -34.07 20.79
C SER A 172 16.33 -33.70 19.66
N THR A 173 16.38 -34.42 18.53
CA THR A 173 15.44 -34.18 17.42
C THR A 173 14.02 -34.57 17.78
N ILE A 174 13.83 -35.73 18.42
CA ILE A 174 12.51 -36.20 18.88
C ILE A 174 11.94 -35.26 19.94
N LEU A 175 12.75 -34.90 20.94
CA LEU A 175 12.36 -33.99 22.02
C LEU A 175 12.03 -32.60 21.47
N ALA A 176 12.84 -32.06 20.54
CA ALA A 176 12.57 -30.78 19.92
C ALA A 176 11.24 -30.77 19.17
N MET A 177 10.87 -31.85 18.46
CA MET A 177 9.55 -31.93 17.81
C MET A 177 8.39 -31.94 18.81
N ILE A 178 8.54 -32.66 19.92
CA ILE A 178 7.52 -32.72 20.99
C ILE A 178 7.38 -31.36 21.68
N LEU A 179 8.52 -30.74 22.03
CA LEU A 179 8.55 -29.42 22.66
C LEU A 179 8.02 -28.35 21.72
N TYR A 180 8.40 -28.35 20.43
CA TYR A 180 7.88 -27.41 19.45
C TYR A 180 6.34 -27.43 19.36
N TYR A 181 5.73 -28.62 19.45
CA TYR A 181 4.27 -28.74 19.46
C TYR A 181 3.65 -28.30 20.80
N PHE A 182 4.26 -28.67 21.93
CA PHE A 182 3.73 -28.40 23.26
C PHE A 182 3.92 -26.93 23.71
N PHE A 183 5.08 -26.37 23.40
CA PHE A 183 5.46 -25.00 23.72
C PHE A 183 5.09 -24.01 22.63
N TYR A 184 4.51 -24.42 21.48
CA TYR A 184 4.02 -23.50 20.45
C TYR A 184 3.22 -22.30 21.02
N LEU A 185 2.39 -22.56 22.04
CA LEU A 185 1.62 -21.52 22.75
C LEU A 185 2.45 -20.74 23.78
N CYS A 186 3.38 -21.37 24.49
CA CYS A 186 4.21 -20.72 25.52
C CYS A 186 5.35 -19.90 24.90
N ASP A 187 6.01 -20.42 23.88
CA ASP A 187 7.01 -19.74 23.06
C ASP A 187 6.41 -18.59 22.29
N ALA A 188 5.13 -18.68 21.91
CA ALA A 188 4.39 -17.52 21.42
C ALA A 188 4.46 -16.41 22.45
N TYR A 189 4.14 -16.63 23.72
CA TYR A 189 4.25 -15.55 24.71
C TYR A 189 5.70 -15.07 24.95
N ALA A 190 6.67 -15.98 25.04
CA ALA A 190 8.07 -15.63 25.32
C ALA A 190 8.76 -14.87 24.18
N VAL A 191 8.55 -15.31 22.93
CA VAL A 191 9.13 -14.71 21.72
C VAL A 191 8.29 -13.51 21.24
N LEU A 192 6.96 -13.54 21.37
CA LEU A 192 6.12 -12.39 21.06
C LEU A 192 6.35 -11.24 22.04
N GLY A 193 6.75 -11.47 23.28
CA GLY A 193 6.97 -10.40 24.27
C GLY A 193 7.97 -9.32 23.80
N PRO A 194 9.23 -9.66 23.49
CA PRO A 194 10.21 -8.70 22.95
C PRO A 194 9.79 -8.08 21.61
N VAL A 195 9.22 -8.89 20.71
CA VAL A 195 8.73 -8.42 19.40
C VAL A 195 7.61 -7.40 19.58
N ARG A 196 6.65 -7.69 20.46
CA ARG A 196 5.55 -6.81 20.84
C ARG A 196 6.07 -5.50 21.40
N ARG A 197 7.02 -5.52 22.36
CA ARG A 197 7.62 -4.29 22.91
C ARG A 197 8.34 -3.46 21.85
N TYR A 198 9.09 -4.09 20.95
CA TYR A 198 9.73 -3.40 19.83
C TYR A 198 8.70 -2.74 18.91
N LYS A 199 7.59 -3.42 18.61
CA LYS A 199 6.50 -2.88 17.78
C LYS A 199 5.67 -1.81 18.47
N GLU A 200 5.34 -1.97 19.75
CA GLU A 200 4.72 -0.91 20.56
C GLU A 200 5.58 0.36 20.56
N LYS A 201 6.91 0.23 20.60
CA LYS A 201 7.81 1.38 20.43
C LYS A 201 7.71 2.01 19.03
N GLN A 202 7.59 1.24 17.96
CA GLN A 202 7.37 1.78 16.61
C GLN A 202 6.00 2.47 16.49
N ASN A 203 4.95 1.88 17.05
CA ASN A 203 3.61 2.45 17.07
C ASN A 203 3.55 3.77 17.82
N ARG A 204 4.19 3.81 18.99
CA ARG A 204 4.30 5.03 19.77
C ARG A 204 5.02 6.13 19.00
N ARG A 205 6.11 5.81 18.29
CA ARG A 205 6.82 6.78 17.42
C ARG A 205 5.94 7.34 16.31
N GLN A 206 5.14 6.50 15.66
CA GLN A 206 4.21 6.98 14.63
C GLN A 206 3.11 7.85 15.24
N GLN A 207 2.56 7.48 16.39
CA GLN A 207 1.58 8.29 17.10
C GLN A 207 2.19 9.65 17.48
N GLU A 208 3.37 9.65 18.11
CA GLU A 208 4.13 10.86 18.47
C GLU A 208 4.38 11.75 17.25
N PHE A 209 4.76 11.16 16.10
CA PHE A 209 4.92 11.88 14.84
C PHE A 209 3.61 12.57 14.41
N TRP A 210 2.50 11.85 14.34
CA TRP A 210 1.23 12.45 13.89
C TRP A 210 0.69 13.51 14.87
N THR A 211 0.78 13.24 16.18
CA THR A 211 0.32 14.19 17.21
C THR A 211 1.24 15.41 17.34
N GLY A 212 2.54 15.24 17.11
CA GLY A 212 3.56 16.27 17.29
C GLY A 212 3.66 17.22 16.10
N THR A 213 3.45 16.72 14.89
CA THR A 213 3.58 17.52 13.65
C THR A 213 2.30 18.25 13.26
N GLY A 214 1.12 17.74 13.66
CA GLY A 214 -0.16 18.30 13.25
C GLY A 214 -0.49 18.12 11.76
N ILE A 215 0.28 17.28 11.04
CA ILE A 215 0.05 16.98 9.63
C ILE A 215 -1.26 16.19 9.48
N ASP A 216 -2.07 16.56 8.49
CA ASP A 216 -3.25 15.77 8.12
C ASP A 216 -2.80 14.41 7.54
N LYS A 217 -2.97 13.37 8.36
CA LYS A 217 -2.61 11.99 8.05
C LYS A 217 -3.23 11.49 6.74
N LYS A 218 -4.52 11.75 6.53
CA LYS A 218 -5.26 11.25 5.35
C LYS A 218 -4.74 11.92 4.09
N ARG A 219 -4.56 13.25 4.15
CA ARG A 219 -4.02 14.03 3.04
C ARG A 219 -2.60 13.59 2.69
N PHE A 220 -1.74 13.44 3.69
CA PHE A 220 -0.36 13.00 3.52
C PHE A 220 -0.27 11.64 2.82
N TYR A 221 -1.01 10.62 3.29
CA TYR A 221 -0.97 9.29 2.67
C TYR A 221 -1.52 9.29 1.25
N ASN A 222 -2.56 10.08 0.97
CA ASN A 222 -3.08 10.20 -0.40
C ASN A 222 -2.05 10.87 -1.33
N ASN A 223 -1.35 11.92 -0.88
CA ASN A 223 -0.25 12.53 -1.64
C ASN A 223 0.91 11.56 -1.85
N LEU A 224 1.29 10.79 -0.82
CA LEU A 224 2.32 9.77 -0.92
C LEU A 224 1.95 8.68 -1.93
N ASN A 225 0.73 8.15 -1.89
CA ASN A 225 0.23 7.17 -2.85
C ASN A 225 0.26 7.74 -4.28
N TYR A 226 -0.12 9.01 -4.47
CA TYR A 226 -0.03 9.64 -5.78
C TYR A 226 1.42 9.66 -6.31
N GLU A 227 2.37 10.13 -5.50
CA GLU A 227 3.79 10.20 -5.89
C GLU A 227 4.41 8.80 -6.08
N ALA A 228 3.99 7.82 -5.29
CA ALA A 228 4.34 6.41 -5.47
C ALA A 228 3.81 5.88 -6.81
N GLY A 229 2.55 6.14 -7.14
CA GLY A 229 1.94 5.78 -8.42
C GLY A 229 2.71 6.38 -9.60
N ARG A 230 3.05 7.67 -9.54
CA ARG A 230 3.87 8.32 -10.58
C ARG A 230 5.22 7.64 -10.78
N ARG A 231 5.90 7.27 -9.70
CA ARG A 231 7.22 6.58 -9.75
C ARG A 231 7.10 5.16 -10.30
N TYR A 232 6.09 4.40 -9.87
CA TYR A 232 5.99 2.99 -10.23
C TYR A 232 5.39 2.80 -11.61
N TYR A 233 4.31 3.53 -11.95
CA TYR A 233 3.66 3.41 -13.26
C TYR A 233 4.48 4.03 -14.41
N SER A 234 5.48 4.86 -14.11
CA SER A 234 6.44 5.30 -15.13
C SER A 234 7.37 4.18 -15.61
N ARG A 235 7.47 3.06 -14.88
CA ARG A 235 8.30 1.90 -15.29
C ARG A 235 7.51 1.03 -16.27
N PRO A 236 8.01 0.74 -17.49
CA PRO A 236 7.23 0.13 -18.58
C PRO A 236 6.79 -1.32 -18.34
N ASP A 237 7.18 -1.96 -17.24
CA ASP A 237 6.83 -3.34 -16.88
C ASP A 237 5.91 -3.48 -15.65
N VAL A 238 5.72 -2.42 -14.86
CA VAL A 238 4.82 -2.38 -13.69
C VAL A 238 3.37 -2.01 -14.06
N ILE A 239 2.42 -2.91 -13.80
CA ILE A 239 0.98 -2.71 -14.08
C ILE A 239 0.15 -2.33 -12.85
N ASP A 240 0.61 -2.68 -11.65
CA ASP A 240 -0.05 -2.38 -10.39
C ASP A 240 1.00 -2.31 -9.27
N TYR A 241 0.66 -1.65 -8.17
CA TYR A 241 1.43 -1.72 -6.93
C TYR A 241 0.51 -1.73 -5.71
N ASP A 242 1.02 -2.31 -4.62
CA ASP A 242 0.39 -2.23 -3.31
C ASP A 242 1.43 -1.77 -2.29
N ILE A 243 1.09 -0.76 -1.50
CA ILE A 243 1.83 -0.47 -0.27
C ILE A 243 1.43 -1.54 0.74
N MET A 244 2.39 -2.36 1.14
CA MET A 244 2.17 -3.44 2.09
C MET A 244 2.31 -2.95 3.52
N ASP A 245 3.23 -2.02 3.75
CA ASP A 245 3.52 -1.49 5.08
C ASP A 245 4.27 -0.14 5.02
N TYR A 246 4.11 0.65 6.08
CA TYR A 246 4.86 1.87 6.34
C TYR A 246 5.85 1.58 7.48
N THR A 247 7.11 1.29 7.13
CA THR A 247 8.10 0.75 8.08
C THR A 247 8.79 1.83 8.91
N GLY A 248 8.80 3.08 8.43
CA GLY A 248 9.45 4.20 9.09
C GLY A 248 8.92 5.55 8.60
N LEU A 249 8.87 6.51 9.52
CA LEU A 249 8.48 7.91 9.29
C LEU A 249 9.47 8.78 10.08
N GLN A 250 10.14 9.71 9.41
CA GLN A 250 11.07 10.65 10.03
C GLN A 250 10.88 12.04 9.42
N GLU A 251 10.65 13.04 10.26
CA GLU A 251 10.70 14.43 9.83
C GLU A 251 12.11 15.00 9.92
N HIS A 252 12.38 15.95 9.05
CA HIS A 252 13.57 16.80 9.08
C HIS A 252 13.24 18.12 8.37
N VAL A 253 14.06 19.14 8.57
CA VAL A 253 13.90 20.44 7.92
C VAL A 253 15.06 20.66 6.98
N GLU A 254 14.78 20.79 5.68
CA GLU A 254 15.78 21.16 4.66
C GLU A 254 15.48 22.57 4.17
N ASN A 255 16.45 23.50 4.30
CA ASN A 255 16.32 24.89 3.83
C ASN A 255 15.09 25.63 4.39
N GLY A 256 14.70 25.34 5.64
CA GLY A 256 13.52 25.93 6.28
C GLY A 256 12.19 25.32 5.86
N ILE A 257 12.19 24.28 5.02
CA ILE A 257 11.00 23.56 4.56
C ILE A 257 10.92 22.23 5.30
N LEU A 258 9.72 21.89 5.80
CA LEU A 258 9.46 20.61 6.44
C LEU A 258 9.50 19.47 5.40
N CYS A 259 10.28 18.45 5.70
CA CYS A 259 10.44 17.26 4.88
C CYS A 259 10.17 16.01 5.73
N VAL A 260 9.57 15.00 5.11
CA VAL A 260 9.24 13.72 5.75
C VAL A 260 9.79 12.59 4.89
N ASP A 261 10.67 11.79 5.47
CA ASP A 261 11.14 10.53 4.91
C ASP A 261 10.21 9.40 5.34
N VAL A 262 9.69 8.68 4.35
CA VAL A 262 8.80 7.53 4.54
C VAL A 262 9.46 6.30 3.97
N GLU A 263 9.70 5.30 4.83
CA GLU A 263 10.10 3.97 4.40
C GLU A 263 8.88 3.09 4.18
N LEU A 264 8.80 2.48 3.00
CA LEU A 264 7.69 1.67 2.54
C LEU A 264 8.16 0.26 2.23
N GLN A 265 7.35 -0.73 2.59
CA GLN A 265 7.38 -2.04 1.97
C GLN A 265 6.31 -2.07 0.90
N VAL A 266 6.70 -2.27 -0.35
CA VAL A 266 5.78 -2.28 -1.49
C VAL A 266 5.83 -3.61 -2.22
N ARG A 267 4.70 -4.01 -2.78
CA ARG A 267 4.60 -5.08 -3.77
C ARG A 267 4.39 -4.45 -5.13
N LEU A 268 5.32 -4.70 -6.05
CA LEU A 268 5.18 -4.32 -7.45
C LEU A 268 4.69 -5.52 -8.25
N VAL A 269 3.70 -5.27 -9.12
CA VAL A 269 3.12 -6.28 -9.99
C VAL A 269 3.54 -5.99 -11.42
N TYR A 270 4.23 -6.95 -12.01
CA TYR A 270 4.83 -6.84 -13.32
C TYR A 270 4.06 -7.65 -14.35
N LEU A 271 3.96 -7.14 -15.57
CA LEU A 271 3.55 -7.90 -16.75
C LEU A 271 4.76 -8.05 -17.68
N ARG A 272 5.31 -9.27 -17.78
CA ARG A 272 6.46 -9.57 -18.64
C ARG A 272 6.18 -10.83 -19.45
N GLY A 273 6.32 -10.75 -20.77
CA GLY A 273 6.07 -11.89 -21.67
C GLY A 273 4.66 -12.49 -21.54
N GLY A 274 3.65 -11.66 -21.24
CA GLY A 274 2.26 -12.11 -21.04
C GLY A 274 1.97 -12.80 -19.71
N ARG A 275 2.95 -12.92 -18.81
CA ARG A 275 2.78 -13.45 -17.45
C ARG A 275 2.80 -12.31 -16.43
N ILE A 276 1.96 -12.43 -15.42
CA ILE A 276 1.92 -11.52 -14.29
C ILE A 276 2.71 -12.14 -13.14
N THR A 277 3.62 -11.36 -12.55
CA THR A 277 4.43 -11.75 -11.39
C THR A 277 4.51 -10.60 -10.41
N SER A 278 4.56 -10.89 -9.11
CA SER A 278 4.76 -9.87 -8.08
C SER A 278 6.12 -10.00 -7.40
N ALA A 279 6.68 -8.87 -6.99
CA ALA A 279 7.89 -8.84 -6.17
C ALA A 279 7.75 -7.80 -5.06
N TYR A 280 8.30 -8.12 -3.89
CA TYR A 280 8.35 -7.21 -2.76
C TYR A 280 9.68 -6.46 -2.77
N GLN A 281 9.64 -5.16 -2.49
CA GLN A 281 10.82 -4.35 -2.29
C GLN A 281 10.59 -3.32 -1.19
N LYS A 282 11.69 -2.80 -0.65
CA LYS A 282 11.67 -1.67 0.26
C LYS A 282 12.05 -0.42 -0.51
N ASP A 283 11.31 0.66 -0.31
CA ASP A 283 11.57 1.95 -0.93
C ASP A 283 11.48 3.06 0.11
N THR A 284 12.21 4.14 -0.15
CA THR A 284 12.13 5.37 0.65
C THR A 284 11.63 6.51 -0.22
N PHE A 285 10.71 7.31 0.31
CA PHE A 285 10.17 8.51 -0.28
C PHE A 285 10.43 9.71 0.63
N SER A 286 11.11 10.72 0.12
CA SER A 286 11.25 12.01 0.78
C SER A 286 10.18 12.96 0.23
N LEU A 287 9.25 13.39 1.08
CA LEU A 287 8.19 14.34 0.74
C LEU A 287 8.51 15.70 1.36
N ARG A 288 8.45 16.77 0.55
CA ARG A 288 8.52 18.15 1.03
C ARG A 288 7.13 18.75 1.16
N HIS A 289 6.93 19.52 2.22
CA HIS A 289 5.76 20.37 2.36
C HIS A 289 5.77 21.48 1.30
N ASN A 290 4.60 21.81 0.79
CA ASN A 290 4.38 22.86 -0.19
C ASN A 290 3.25 23.76 0.28
N ASP A 291 3.57 25.01 0.59
CA ASP A 291 2.60 25.98 1.11
C ASP A 291 1.62 26.49 0.03
N ARG A 292 1.98 26.35 -1.26
CA ARG A 292 1.15 26.76 -2.39
C ARG A 292 0.34 25.58 -2.93
N VAL A 293 -0.83 25.37 -2.33
CA VAL A 293 -1.78 24.31 -2.70
C VAL A 293 -3.06 24.93 -3.22
N MET A 294 -3.42 24.59 -4.46
CA MET A 294 -4.72 24.94 -5.03
C MET A 294 -5.80 24.03 -4.43
N THR A 295 -6.85 24.63 -3.89
CA THR A 295 -8.03 23.92 -3.37
C THR A 295 -9.06 23.75 -4.47
N LEU A 296 -9.57 22.53 -4.63
CA LEU A 296 -10.70 22.22 -5.50
C LEU A 296 -11.84 21.67 -4.64
N ASP A 297 -13.05 22.14 -4.92
CA ASP A 297 -14.27 21.63 -4.30
C ASP A 297 -14.56 20.20 -4.79
N SER A 298 -15.42 19.48 -4.07
CA SER A 298 -15.95 18.20 -4.54
C SER A 298 -16.82 18.41 -5.78
N GLY A 299 -16.73 17.51 -6.76
CA GLY A 299 -17.47 17.64 -8.02
C GLY A 299 -16.58 17.47 -9.25
N ILE A 300 -17.19 17.53 -10.43
CA ILE A 300 -16.48 17.61 -11.70
C ILE A 300 -16.13 19.08 -11.93
N HIS A 301 -14.85 19.41 -11.79
CA HIS A 301 -14.36 20.79 -11.99
C HIS A 301 -13.37 20.84 -13.14
N VAL A 302 -13.56 21.80 -14.05
CA VAL A 302 -12.58 22.14 -15.07
C VAL A 302 -11.56 23.08 -14.46
N ILE A 303 -10.29 22.69 -14.47
CA ILE A 303 -9.24 23.52 -13.89
C ILE A 303 -8.77 24.55 -14.92
N LYS A 304 -8.85 25.82 -14.55
CA LYS A 304 -8.47 26.94 -15.41
C LYS A 304 -7.14 27.56 -15.01
N CYS A 305 -6.41 28.08 -16.00
CA CYS A 305 -5.19 28.82 -15.77
C CYS A 305 -5.50 30.18 -15.13
N PRO A 306 -4.87 30.55 -14.01
CA PRO A 306 -5.13 31.83 -13.35
C PRO A 306 -4.74 33.06 -14.18
N LYS A 307 -3.89 32.89 -15.21
CA LYS A 307 -3.42 34.00 -16.06
C LYS A 307 -4.23 34.17 -17.35
N CYS A 308 -4.53 33.07 -18.05
CA CYS A 308 -5.15 33.14 -19.38
C CYS A 308 -6.54 32.51 -19.45
N ASP A 309 -7.09 32.06 -18.31
CA ASP A 309 -8.39 31.37 -18.17
C ASP A 309 -8.57 30.11 -19.03
N ALA A 310 -7.49 29.64 -19.67
CA ALA A 310 -7.53 28.45 -20.50
C ALA A 310 -7.67 27.20 -19.62
N ASN A 311 -8.42 26.21 -20.11
CA ASN A 311 -8.55 24.91 -19.46
C ASN A 311 -7.21 24.19 -19.49
N ILE A 312 -6.70 23.77 -18.34
CA ILE A 312 -5.35 23.22 -18.21
C ILE A 312 -5.36 21.86 -17.52
N ASP A 313 -4.44 21.01 -17.96
CA ASP A 313 -4.03 19.83 -17.22
C ASP A 313 -2.96 20.21 -16.18
N VAL A 314 -3.38 20.34 -14.93
CA VAL A 314 -2.51 20.66 -13.79
C VAL A 314 -1.42 19.62 -13.53
N THR A 315 -1.54 18.40 -14.05
CA THR A 315 -0.49 17.38 -13.90
C THR A 315 0.79 17.74 -14.66
N LYS A 316 0.69 18.60 -15.67
CA LYS A 316 1.82 19.10 -16.47
C LYS A 316 2.63 20.18 -15.74
N GLY A 317 2.08 20.80 -14.70
CA GLY A 317 2.75 21.83 -13.88
C GLY A 317 2.92 23.19 -14.55
N VAL A 318 2.59 23.32 -15.84
CA VAL A 318 2.62 24.57 -16.61
C VAL A 318 1.38 24.67 -17.48
N CYS A 319 0.90 25.89 -17.72
CA CYS A 319 -0.17 26.14 -18.67
C CYS A 319 0.34 25.90 -20.10
N GLU A 320 -0.33 25.04 -20.84
CA GLU A 320 0.01 24.71 -22.22
C GLU A 320 -0.15 25.88 -23.19
N TYR A 321 -0.96 26.87 -22.82
CA TYR A 321 -1.30 28.00 -23.68
C TYR A 321 -0.41 29.23 -23.42
N CYS A 322 -0.17 29.57 -22.15
CA CYS A 322 0.56 30.79 -21.79
C CYS A 322 1.89 30.56 -21.07
N GLY A 323 2.26 29.29 -20.82
CA GLY A 323 3.51 28.90 -20.17
C GLY A 323 3.60 29.24 -18.68
N THR A 324 2.53 29.76 -18.07
CA THR A 324 2.52 30.11 -16.64
C THR A 324 2.66 28.85 -15.78
N GLU A 325 3.55 28.88 -14.80
CA GLU A 325 3.64 27.82 -13.79
C GLU A 325 2.33 27.73 -13.01
N ILE A 326 1.87 26.49 -12.82
CA ILE A 326 0.62 26.22 -12.13
C ILE A 326 0.94 25.71 -10.73
N ASP A 327 0.29 26.31 -9.73
CA ASP A 327 0.39 25.87 -8.35
C ASP A 327 -0.03 24.40 -8.24
N SER A 328 0.56 23.71 -7.27
CA SER A 328 0.24 22.30 -7.14
C SER A 328 -1.15 22.09 -6.59
N LEU A 329 -1.77 21.00 -7.03
CA LEU A 329 -2.83 20.40 -6.23
C LEU A 329 -2.29 19.76 -4.94
N GLN A 330 -0.98 19.46 -4.84
CA GLN A 330 -0.36 18.66 -3.78
C GLN A 330 0.32 19.47 -2.68
N GLU A 331 -0.08 19.20 -1.44
CA GLU A 331 0.58 19.69 -0.22
C GLU A 331 1.92 19.00 0.00
N TRP A 332 1.99 17.68 -0.24
CA TRP A 332 3.21 16.91 -0.07
C TRP A 332 3.73 16.43 -1.42
N LYS A 333 4.95 16.85 -1.78
CA LYS A 333 5.59 16.51 -3.06
C LYS A 333 6.85 15.72 -2.86
N ARG A 334 7.10 14.74 -3.72
CA ARG A 334 8.36 13.99 -3.69
C ARG A 334 9.56 14.85 -4.11
N ILE A 335 10.63 14.79 -3.33
CA ILE A 335 11.94 15.31 -3.70
C ILE A 335 12.57 14.29 -4.66
N LYS A 336 12.90 14.73 -5.89
CA LYS A 336 13.71 13.94 -6.80
C LYS A 336 15.16 14.05 -6.33
N LYS A 337 15.64 13.06 -5.58
CA LYS A 337 17.07 12.87 -5.31
C LYS A 337 17.75 12.21 -6.51
#